data_AF-A0A833DZU4-F1
#
_entry.id   AF-A0A833DZU4-F1
#
_cell.length_a   1.000
_cell.length_b   1.000
_cell.length_c   1.000
_cell.angle_alpha   90.00
_cell.angle_beta   90.00
_cell.angle_gamma   90.00
#
_symmetry.space_group_name_H-M   'P 1'
#
loop_
_entity.id
_entity.type
_entity.pdbx_description
1 polymer ?
#
loop_
_entity_poly.entity_id
_entity_poly.type
_entity_poly.pdbx_seq_one_letter_code
_entity_poly.pdbx_strand_id
1 'polypeptide(L)'
;MIEDAKRHKNDRAYFYKARAEFNEIVRNGFEIPDIRLASLFLYLNKTAFNGLYRENRRGEFNVPFGKYKPKIVDEERLRRASEVLKNLDIYNEDFTHVLRVAKPGDLV
;
A
#
# COMPACT_ATOMS: atom_id res chain seq x y z
N MET A 1 -2.55 1.18 12.31
CA MET A 1 -2.81 0.63 10.97
C MET A 1 -3.80 -0.53 10.99
N ILE A 2 -3.50 -1.68 11.62
CA ILE A 2 -4.39 -2.87 11.62
C ILE A 2 -5.84 -2.54 12.04
N GLU A 3 -6.01 -1.78 13.13
CA GLU A 3 -7.33 -1.39 13.63
C GLU A 3 -8.09 -0.45 12.69
N ASP A 4 -7.40 0.39 11.91
CA ASP A 4 -8.03 1.20 10.87
C ASP A 4 -8.47 0.31 9.69
N ALA A 5 -7.58 -0.61 9.28
CA ALA A 5 -7.82 -1.48 8.14
C ALA A 5 -9.00 -2.44 8.34
N LYS A 6 -9.25 -2.86 9.58
CA LYS A 6 -10.41 -3.69 9.97
C LYS A 6 -11.76 -2.98 9.75
N ARG A 7 -11.78 -1.65 9.62
CA ARG A 7 -13.02 -0.87 9.42
C ARG A 7 -13.51 -0.89 7.96
N HIS A 8 -12.65 -1.29 7.03
CA HIS A 8 -13.00 -1.30 5.62
C HIS A 8 -14.02 -2.39 5.26
N LYS A 9 -14.96 -2.05 4.38
CA LYS A 9 -16.01 -2.96 3.91
C LYS A 9 -15.72 -3.38 2.47
N ASN A 10 -15.88 -4.66 2.16
CA ASN A 10 -15.75 -5.16 0.80
C ASN A 10 -17.06 -4.95 0.02
N ASP A 11 -17.39 -3.69 -0.22
CA ASP A 11 -18.54 -3.29 -1.02
C ASP A 11 -18.13 -2.26 -2.08
N ARG A 12 -18.82 -2.31 -3.22
CA ARG A 12 -18.46 -1.51 -4.41
C ARG A 12 -18.58 -0.01 -4.16
N ALA A 13 -19.60 0.42 -3.40
CA ALA A 13 -19.82 1.84 -3.13
C ALA A 13 -18.73 2.40 -2.22
N TYR A 14 -18.39 1.66 -1.17
CA TYR A 14 -17.29 1.97 -0.27
C TYR A 14 -15.94 1.95 -0.98
N PHE A 15 -15.70 0.99 -1.87
CA PHE A 15 -14.47 0.95 -2.65
C PHE A 15 -14.20 2.26 -3.39
N TYR A 16 -15.20 2.80 -4.08
CA TYR A 16 -15.03 4.05 -4.82
C TYR A 16 -14.90 5.28 -3.91
N LYS A 17 -15.51 5.26 -2.72
CA LYS A 17 -15.31 6.30 -1.69
C LYS A 17 -13.87 6.26 -1.15
N ALA A 18 -13.40 5.07 -0.74
CA ALA A 18 -12.04 4.85 -0.26
C ALA A 18 -10.99 5.20 -1.33
N ARG A 19 -11.27 4.90 -2.60
CA ARG A 19 -10.39 5.30 -3.72
C ARG A 19 -10.34 6.81 -3.91
N ALA A 20 -11.47 7.50 -3.78
CA ALA A 20 -11.50 8.95 -3.87
C ALA A 20 -10.69 9.59 -2.73
N GLU A 21 -10.88 9.12 -1.50
CA GLU A 21 -10.13 9.55 -0.32
C GLU A 21 -8.62 9.31 -0.48
N PHE A 22 -8.23 8.10 -0.91
CA PHE A 22 -6.83 7.78 -1.21
C PHE A 22 -6.21 8.76 -2.22
N ASN A 23 -6.92 9.02 -3.33
CA ASN A 23 -6.46 9.94 -4.37
C ASN A 23 -6.49 11.41 -3.93
N GLU A 24 -7.27 11.77 -2.91
CA GLU A 24 -7.27 13.11 -2.33
C GLU A 24 -6.04 13.31 -1.44
N ILE A 25 -5.75 12.36 -0.55
CA ILE A 25 -4.56 12.37 0.30
C ILE A 25 -3.29 12.43 -0.56
N VAL A 26 -3.17 11.56 -1.57
CA VAL A 26 -2.00 11.54 -2.47
C VAL A 26 -1.82 12.87 -3.20
N ARG A 27 -2.90 13.49 -3.66
CA ARG A 27 -2.86 14.76 -4.41
C ARG A 27 -2.45 15.94 -3.52
N ASN A 28 -2.93 15.97 -2.29
CA ASN A 28 -2.68 17.07 -1.35
C ASN A 28 -1.31 16.95 -0.65
N GLY A 29 -0.65 15.80 -0.79
CA GLY A 29 0.54 15.46 -0.02
C GLY A 29 0.17 14.95 1.38
N PHE A 30 1.09 14.16 1.95
CA PHE A 30 0.92 13.54 3.25
C PHE A 30 2.27 13.47 3.98
N GLU A 31 2.22 13.41 5.30
CA GLU A 31 3.39 13.20 6.14
C GLU A 31 3.55 11.72 6.48
N ILE A 32 4.79 11.25 6.61
CA ILE A 32 5.08 9.87 7.01
C ILE A 32 5.39 9.87 8.52
N PRO A 33 4.72 9.02 9.32
CA PRO A 33 3.79 7.96 8.93
C PRO A 33 2.33 8.43 8.76
N ASP A 34 1.70 8.10 7.62
CA ASP A 34 0.25 8.23 7.43
C ASP A 34 -0.43 6.86 7.56
N ILE A 35 -1.06 6.63 8.72
CA ILE A 35 -1.77 5.39 9.02
C ILE A 35 -2.99 5.21 8.11
N ARG A 36 -3.69 6.30 7.77
CA ARG A 36 -4.92 6.25 7.00
C ARG A 36 -4.62 5.90 5.55
N LEU A 37 -3.61 6.54 4.97
CA LEU A 37 -3.13 6.22 3.63
C LEU A 37 -2.67 4.76 3.52
N ALA A 38 -1.87 4.27 4.47
CA ALA A 38 -1.41 2.88 4.48
C ALA A 38 -2.56 1.87 4.58
N SER A 39 -3.57 2.18 5.40
CA SER A 39 -4.77 1.38 5.58
C SER A 39 -5.61 1.31 4.28
N LEU A 40 -5.85 2.46 3.65
CA LEU A 40 -6.52 2.57 2.36
C LEU A 40 -5.76 1.82 1.26
N PHE A 41 -4.44 1.95 1.21
CA PHE A 41 -3.59 1.23 0.25
C PHE A 41 -3.76 -0.29 0.38
N LEU A 42 -3.67 -0.83 1.60
CA LEU A 42 -3.88 -2.26 1.86
C LEU A 42 -5.28 -2.70 1.39
N TYR A 43 -6.31 -1.93 1.74
CA TYR A 43 -7.69 -2.23 1.34
C TYR A 43 -7.88 -2.22 -0.17
N LEU A 44 -7.43 -1.17 -0.84
CA LEU A 44 -7.54 -1.01 -2.29
C LEU A 44 -6.78 -2.13 -3.00
N ASN A 45 -5.55 -2.42 -2.60
CA ASN A 45 -4.77 -3.51 -3.18
C ASN A 45 -5.47 -4.87 -2.98
N LYS A 46 -6.08 -5.13 -1.82
CA LYS A 46 -6.78 -6.40 -1.60
C LYS A 46 -8.06 -6.53 -2.41
N THR A 47 -8.80 -5.44 -2.61
CA THR A 47 -10.17 -5.46 -3.16
C THR A 47 -10.29 -4.99 -4.62
N ALA A 48 -9.25 -4.40 -5.19
CA ALA A 48 -9.22 -4.00 -6.59
C ALA A 48 -9.10 -5.20 -7.54
N PHE A 49 -9.44 -5.01 -8.82
CA PHE A 49 -9.34 -6.06 -9.83
C PHE A 49 -7.93 -6.69 -9.86
N ASN A 50 -7.86 -8.01 -9.65
CA ASN A 50 -6.65 -8.82 -9.58
C ASN A 50 -5.57 -8.34 -8.59
N GLY A 51 -5.97 -7.55 -7.59
CA GLY A 51 -5.04 -6.90 -6.67
C GLY A 51 -3.98 -6.02 -7.33
N LEU A 52 -4.32 -5.45 -8.49
CA LEU A 52 -3.41 -4.58 -9.24
C LEU A 52 -3.21 -3.25 -8.52
N TYR A 53 -1.98 -2.73 -8.57
CA TYR A 53 -1.69 -1.33 -8.32
C TYR A 53 -1.41 -0.63 -9.65
N ARG A 54 -2.17 0.42 -9.96
CA ARG A 54 -1.99 1.22 -11.18
C ARG A 54 -2.42 2.65 -10.94
N GLU A 55 -1.55 3.56 -11.35
CA GLU A 55 -1.77 5.00 -11.31
C GLU A 55 -1.99 5.57 -12.71
N ASN A 56 -2.57 6.77 -12.78
CA ASN A 56 -2.55 7.59 -13.98
C ASN A 56 -1.37 8.59 -13.93
N ARG A 57 -1.21 9.42 -14.96
CA ARG A 57 -0.15 10.46 -15.02
C ARG A 57 -0.22 11.52 -13.90
N ARG A 58 -1.31 11.56 -13.13
CA ARG A 58 -1.48 12.44 -11.96
C ARG A 58 -1.15 11.74 -10.64
N GLY A 59 -0.63 10.51 -10.67
CA GLY A 59 -0.36 9.69 -9.48
C GLY A 59 -1.61 9.10 -8.83
N GLU A 60 -2.79 9.20 -9.46
CA GLU A 60 -4.04 8.73 -8.86
C GLU A 60 -4.27 7.24 -9.17
N PHE A 61 -4.58 6.45 -8.15
CA PHE A 61 -5.00 5.06 -8.28
C PHE A 61 -6.26 4.94 -9.15
N ASN A 62 -6.21 4.10 -10.18
CA ASN A 62 -7.26 4.01 -11.21
C ASN A 62 -7.78 2.60 -11.49
N VAL A 63 -7.53 1.63 -10.60
CA VAL A 63 -8.02 0.25 -10.76
C VAL A 63 -9.50 0.17 -10.32
N PRO A 64 -10.36 -0.59 -11.02
CA PRO A 64 -11.75 -0.79 -10.62
C PRO A 64 -11.89 -1.82 -9.49
N PHE A 65 -13.08 -1.85 -8.87
CA PHE A 65 -13.44 -2.84 -7.85
C PHE A 65 -13.40 -4.28 -8.41
N GLY A 66 -12.77 -5.20 -7.68
CA GLY A 66 -12.74 -6.62 -7.99
C GLY A 66 -14.06 -7.33 -7.65
N LYS A 67 -14.29 -8.52 -8.23
CA LYS A 67 -15.52 -9.31 -8.01
C LYS A 67 -15.36 -10.45 -6.99
N TYR A 68 -14.30 -10.44 -6.19
CA TYR A 68 -13.98 -11.51 -5.23
C TYR A 68 -14.05 -11.02 -3.78
N LYS A 69 -13.90 -11.95 -2.82
CA LYS A 69 -13.97 -11.68 -1.38
C LYS A 69 -12.63 -11.99 -0.71
N PRO A 70 -11.67 -11.04 -0.67
CA PRO A 70 -10.38 -11.24 -0.03
C PRO A 70 -10.47 -11.18 1.50
N LYS A 71 -9.51 -11.83 2.17
CA LYS A 71 -9.12 -11.45 3.53
C LYS A 71 -8.37 -10.12 3.44
N ILE A 72 -9.03 -9.02 3.80
CA ILE A 72 -8.45 -7.67 3.73
C ILE A 72 -7.29 -7.55 4.73
N VAL A 73 -7.54 -7.95 5.99
CA VAL A 73 -6.55 -7.89 7.07
C VAL A 73 -6.12 -9.28 7.47
N ASP A 74 -4.84 -9.57 7.29
CA ASP A 74 -4.19 -10.76 7.82
C ASP A 74 -3.23 -10.36 8.93
N GLU A 75 -3.78 -10.17 10.14
CA GLU A 75 -3.06 -9.58 11.28
C GLU A 75 -1.77 -10.32 11.63
N GLU A 76 -1.79 -11.65 11.62
CA GLU A 76 -0.63 -12.48 11.91
C GLU A 76 0.50 -12.22 10.88
N ARG A 77 0.15 -12.16 9.59
CA ARG A 77 1.09 -11.86 8.51
C ARG A 77 1.64 -10.43 8.62
N LEU A 78 0.80 -9.47 8.95
CA LEU A 78 1.20 -8.07 9.14
C LEU A 78 2.16 -7.91 10.32
N ARG A 79 1.89 -8.59 11.44
CA ARG A 79 2.78 -8.59 12.61
C ARG A 79 4.13 -9.23 12.28
N ARG A 80 4.14 -10.38 11.61
CA ARG A 80 5.39 -11.00 11.14
C ARG A 80 6.19 -10.11 10.20
N ALA A 81 5.53 -9.49 9.22
CA ALA A 81 6.19 -8.54 8.32
C ALA A 81 6.77 -7.36 9.10
N SER A 82 6.03 -6.82 10.08
CA SER A 82 6.53 -5.76 10.94
C SER A 82 7.80 -6.16 11.69
N GLU A 83 7.88 -7.38 12.23
CA GLU A 83 9.09 -7.85 12.93
C GLU A 83 10.30 -7.93 12.00
N VAL A 84 10.12 -8.44 10.77
CA VAL A 84 11.20 -8.52 9.77
C VAL A 84 11.68 -7.14 9.34
N LEU A 85 10.75 -6.18 9.19
CA LEU A 85 11.06 -4.84 8.71
C LEU A 85 11.64 -3.90 9.78
N LYS A 86 11.67 -4.28 11.07
CA LYS A 86 12.12 -3.41 12.17
C LYS A 86 13.58 -2.96 12.06
N ASN A 87 14.45 -3.80 11.49
CA ASN A 87 15.89 -3.59 11.46
C ASN A 87 16.42 -3.47 10.02
N LEU A 88 15.62 -2.89 9.13
CA LEU A 88 15.96 -2.69 7.72
C LEU A 88 15.84 -1.21 7.37
N ASP A 89 16.77 -0.75 6.53
CA ASP A 89 16.63 0.54 5.86
C ASP A 89 15.82 0.35 4.58
N ILE A 90 14.74 1.12 4.44
CA ILE A 90 13.86 1.09 3.27
C ILE A 90 14.06 2.38 2.48
N TYR A 91 14.44 2.26 1.21
CA TYR A 91 14.70 3.37 0.32
C TYR A 91 13.65 3.43 -0.79
N ASN A 92 13.15 4.64 -1.08
CA ASN A 92 12.35 4.93 -2.26
C ASN A 92 13.23 5.71 -3.24
N GLU A 93 14.03 4.98 -4.01
CA GLU A 93 14.96 5.54 -5.00
C GLU A 93 14.91 4.69 -6.28
N ASP A 94 15.53 5.22 -7.34
CA ASP A 94 15.78 4.42 -8.54
C ASP A 94 16.70 3.24 -8.23
N PHE A 95 16.56 2.14 -8.96
CA PHE A 95 17.35 0.92 -8.75
C PHE A 95 18.86 1.16 -8.85
N THR A 96 19.30 2.20 -9.59
CA THR A 96 20.71 2.61 -9.66
C THR A 96 21.29 3.04 -8.32
N HIS A 97 20.46 3.33 -7.30
CA HIS A 97 20.91 3.53 -5.93
C HIS A 97 21.82 2.39 -5.45
N VAL A 98 21.46 1.14 -5.80
CA VAL A 98 22.21 -0.06 -5.40
C VAL A 98 23.66 -0.02 -5.89
N LEU A 99 23.90 0.57 -7.08
CA LEU A 99 25.25 0.70 -7.64
C LEU A 99 26.17 1.60 -6.79
N ARG A 100 25.59 2.46 -5.94
CA ARG A 100 26.35 3.36 -5.06
C ARG A 100 26.60 2.77 -3.69
N VAL A 101 25.69 1.95 -3.18
CA VAL A 101 25.72 1.47 -1.78
C VAL A 101 26.24 0.05 -1.62
N ALA A 102 26.13 -0.78 -2.67
CA ALA A 102 26.63 -2.15 -2.64
C ALA A 102 28.16 -2.19 -2.56
N LYS A 103 28.69 -3.11 -1.76
CA LYS A 103 30.12 -3.32 -1.50
C LYS A 103 30.57 -4.71 -1.93
N PRO A 104 31.88 -4.92 -2.15
CA PRO A 104 32.39 -6.26 -2.41
C PRO A 104 31.97 -7.25 -1.33
N GLY A 105 31.33 -8.35 -1.73
CA GLY A 105 30.81 -9.38 -0.83
C GLY A 105 29.30 -9.31 -0.57
N ASP A 106 28.63 -8.23 -0.96
CA ASP A 106 27.16 -8.14 -0.88
C ASP A 106 26.48 -9.02 -1.93
N LEU A 107 25.27 -9.50 -1.60
CA LEU A 107 24.36 -10.19 -2.53
C LEU A 107 23.28 -9.22 -2.98
N VAL A 108 23.17 -9.01 -4.29
CA VAL A 108 22.17 -8.15 -4.96
C VAL A 108 21.30 -8.98 -5.89
#